data_AF-A0A0P1KX50-F1
#
_entry.id   AF-A0A0P1KX50-F1
#
_cell.length_a   1.000
_cell.length_b   1.000
_cell.length_c   1.000
_cell.angle_alpha   90.00
_cell.angle_beta   90.00
_cell.angle_gamma   90.00
#
_symmetry.space_group_name_H-M   'P 1'
#
loop_
_entity.id
_entity.type
_entity.pdbx_description
1 polymer ?
#
loop_
_entity_poly.entity_id
_entity_poly.type
_entity_poly.pdbx_seq_one_letter_code
_entity_poly.pdbx_strand_id
1 'polypeptide(L)'
;MPSGSFNILKVCGRSVFASVNTWKRTIAVCRTMSSEAVTIASSSEKATDLKRRVSDDGPIVAKKQNKPKKVKLRRYKPKKVDETSPLGVLQHEIDGLLTENGLTREQISNDMVAVLNHKDSSDIPMSSHYHREVANVSVLKIGSSGDGLALIPNPVEASKMQVVIIPFALPGDVVKIRVFKTHPHYVESDLLEVEQNSPQRKDELIKCKYFGKCAGCQFQFLPYDVQLNLKRETVANAYKYFAPRLLEKALLPEIGETVASPKTFDYRTKLTPHFDMPKKVHKLEERPPLGFGQKGRPTWRNTDAGGSRSILDIEECVIGTRILNEGMENERKKFERDFRAYKRGATILLRENTRLLESQKPIGEQLGEGSVDPDTGKTSYLEITEDRPLAKTCVTNSRQIVTEYINGYTFEFSAGEFFQNNNSILPKVTEYVCNNLQIPGSKPEDPHYLVDAYCGSGLFSITASKGVDKVIGVEVSADSVSFAEANAKANGVENCKFVVGKAECIFASIDTPCDRTSVILDPPRKGCDDVFLKQLAEYNPARIVYISCNVHSQARDMQYFLQETEKGKQYKMESLRGFDFFPQTHHVESVCVLTRV
;
A
#
# COMPACT_ATOMS: atom_id res chain seq x y z
N MET A 1 53.13 56.61 -10.14
CA MET A 1 53.48 56.14 -11.50
C MET A 1 53.86 54.68 -11.42
N PRO A 2 53.70 53.89 -12.49
CA PRO A 2 52.55 53.76 -13.40
C PRO A 2 51.94 52.32 -13.26
N SER A 3 50.87 51.86 -13.88
CA SER A 3 49.73 52.40 -14.67
C SER A 3 48.69 51.25 -14.77
N GLY A 4 47.41 51.47 -15.02
CA GLY A 4 46.68 52.72 -15.29
C GLY A 4 45.16 52.48 -15.24
N SER A 5 44.39 53.56 -15.41
CA SER A 5 42.95 53.60 -15.16
C SER A 5 42.09 53.57 -16.45
N PHE A 6 40.78 53.74 -16.27
CA PHE A 6 39.75 54.05 -17.29
C PHE A 6 39.14 52.84 -18.06
N ASN A 7 37.88 52.89 -18.53
CA ASN A 7 36.92 54.00 -18.48
C ASN A 7 35.46 53.58 -18.22
N ILE A 8 34.62 54.58 -17.90
CA ILE A 8 33.17 54.50 -17.74
C ILE A 8 32.47 54.72 -19.09
N LEU A 9 31.33 54.05 -19.32
CA LEU A 9 30.27 54.60 -20.17
C LEU A 9 28.87 54.19 -19.68
N LYS A 10 28.03 55.19 -19.39
CA LYS A 10 26.57 55.05 -19.20
C LYS A 10 25.88 55.10 -20.57
N VAL A 11 24.64 54.59 -20.67
CA VAL A 11 23.41 55.38 -21.01
C VAL A 11 22.18 54.44 -21.08
N CYS A 12 20.99 55.05 -20.98
CA CYS A 12 19.62 54.52 -21.05
C CYS A 12 19.34 53.42 -22.10
N GLY A 13 18.27 52.62 -21.99
CA GLY A 13 17.18 52.59 -20.99
C GLY A 13 15.79 52.39 -21.64
N ARG A 14 14.74 52.16 -20.81
CA ARG A 14 13.32 51.86 -21.18
C ARG A 14 13.13 50.52 -21.92
N SER A 15 12.45 49.47 -21.41
CA SER A 15 11.10 49.30 -20.82
C SER A 15 9.98 49.05 -21.84
N VAL A 16 9.26 47.92 -21.72
CA VAL A 16 7.77 47.74 -21.79
C VAL A 16 7.38 46.27 -22.09
N PHE A 17 6.47 45.74 -21.26
CA PHE A 17 5.50 44.62 -21.39
C PHE A 17 5.51 43.56 -22.51
N ALA A 18 4.98 42.38 -22.13
CA ALA A 18 4.15 41.45 -22.93
C ALA A 18 4.82 40.59 -24.04
N SER A 19 4.29 39.42 -24.45
CA SER A 19 3.32 38.46 -23.85
C SER A 19 3.27 37.14 -24.65
N VAL A 20 3.06 36.01 -23.97
CA VAL A 20 2.40 34.75 -24.43
C VAL A 20 2.89 33.98 -25.69
N ASN A 21 3.09 32.66 -25.49
CA ASN A 21 2.98 31.50 -26.41
C ASN A 21 3.01 31.68 -27.95
N THR A 22 3.88 30.92 -28.62
CA THR A 22 3.53 29.71 -29.44
C THR A 22 4.64 29.39 -30.47
N TRP A 23 5.16 28.16 -30.50
CA TRP A 23 6.10 27.70 -31.55
C TRP A 23 5.73 26.30 -32.08
N LYS A 24 5.22 26.23 -33.32
CA LYS A 24 5.07 24.99 -34.10
C LYS A 24 5.11 25.27 -35.63
N ARG A 25 6.16 24.75 -36.28
CA ARG A 25 6.25 24.28 -37.69
C ARG A 25 5.91 25.22 -38.88
N THR A 26 6.97 25.51 -39.65
CA THR A 26 6.99 25.62 -41.14
C THR A 26 8.39 25.09 -41.55
N ILE A 27 8.61 24.02 -42.33
CA ILE A 27 8.34 23.79 -43.78
C ILE A 27 9.14 24.83 -44.61
N ALA A 28 10.33 24.56 -45.18
CA ALA A 28 10.79 23.56 -46.18
C ALA A 28 10.63 24.01 -47.65
N VAL A 29 11.61 23.70 -48.51
CA VAL A 29 11.73 24.20 -49.91
C VAL A 29 12.16 23.07 -50.88
N CYS A 30 11.46 23.00 -52.03
CA CYS A 30 11.70 22.32 -53.33
C CYS A 30 12.43 20.94 -53.40
N ARG A 31 11.87 19.90 -54.04
CA ARG A 31 11.46 19.69 -55.47
C ARG A 31 12.66 19.67 -56.43
N THR A 32 12.84 18.64 -57.27
CA THR A 32 12.04 18.29 -58.49
C THR A 32 12.12 16.77 -58.82
N MET A 33 11.36 16.10 -59.72
CA MET A 33 10.18 16.41 -60.56
C MET A 33 9.25 15.16 -60.68
N SER A 34 7.97 15.45 -60.95
CA SER A 34 6.88 14.74 -61.68
C SER A 34 7.25 13.60 -62.67
N SER A 35 6.32 12.71 -63.09
CA SER A 35 4.92 12.97 -63.47
C SER A 35 3.88 11.86 -63.17
N GLU A 36 2.60 12.21 -63.41
CA GLU A 36 1.37 11.48 -63.04
C GLU A 36 0.65 10.89 -64.28
N ALA A 37 -0.24 9.90 -64.06
CA ALA A 37 -1.41 9.66 -64.92
C ALA A 37 -2.50 8.82 -64.21
N VAL A 38 -3.77 9.06 -64.54
CA VAL A 38 -4.99 8.50 -63.92
C VAL A 38 -6.13 8.58 -64.98
N THR A 39 -7.27 7.86 -65.01
CA THR A 39 -8.07 7.10 -64.00
C THR A 39 -8.99 6.07 -64.74
N ILE A 40 -9.86 5.35 -64.00
CA ILE A 40 -11.13 4.71 -64.45
C ILE A 40 -11.01 3.32 -65.11
N ALA A 41 -12.09 2.53 -65.03
CA ALA A 41 -12.21 1.14 -65.46
C ALA A 41 -13.66 0.79 -65.87
N SER A 42 -13.86 -0.29 -66.65
CA SER A 42 -15.02 -1.20 -66.51
C SER A 42 -14.92 -2.48 -67.39
N SER A 43 -15.68 -3.47 -66.96
CA SER A 43 -15.85 -4.87 -67.41
C SER A 43 -16.14 -5.18 -68.88
N SER A 44 -15.72 -6.38 -69.34
CA SER A 44 -16.62 -7.33 -70.03
C SER A 44 -16.12 -8.80 -70.03
N GLU A 45 -17.10 -9.68 -70.26
CA GLU A 45 -17.16 -11.15 -70.33
C GLU A 45 -16.34 -11.79 -71.50
N LYS A 46 -16.17 -13.11 -71.74
CA LYS A 46 -16.59 -14.44 -71.21
C LYS A 46 -15.51 -15.49 -71.66
N ALA A 47 -15.20 -16.59 -70.96
CA ALA A 47 -15.72 -17.98 -71.14
C ALA A 47 -15.71 -18.51 -72.60
N THR A 48 -15.25 -19.71 -73.02
CA THR A 48 -14.81 -21.04 -72.45
C THR A 48 -13.87 -21.76 -73.48
N ASP A 49 -13.43 -23.04 -73.50
CA ASP A 49 -13.57 -24.26 -72.66
C ASP A 49 -12.47 -25.36 -72.94
N LEU A 50 -12.49 -26.45 -72.17
CA LEU A 50 -12.16 -27.88 -72.46
C LEU A 50 -10.95 -28.29 -73.35
N LYS A 51 -10.03 -29.09 -72.75
CA LYS A 51 -9.77 -30.51 -73.14
C LYS A 51 -8.95 -31.30 -72.09
N ARG A 52 -8.84 -32.63 -72.27
CA ARG A 52 -8.42 -33.63 -71.24
C ARG A 52 -7.72 -34.84 -71.90
N ARG A 53 -7.00 -35.65 -71.10
CA ARG A 53 -6.20 -36.88 -71.42
C ARG A 53 -4.70 -36.59 -71.72
N VAL A 54 -3.74 -37.47 -71.41
CA VAL A 54 -3.79 -38.79 -70.75
C VAL A 54 -2.64 -38.99 -69.73
N SER A 55 -2.60 -40.15 -69.06
CA SER A 55 -1.69 -40.56 -67.97
C SER A 55 -0.26 -40.89 -68.37
N ASP A 56 0.66 -40.83 -67.40
CA ASP A 56 1.69 -41.88 -67.20
C ASP A 56 2.05 -42.00 -65.71
N ASP A 57 2.68 -43.10 -65.29
CA ASP A 57 2.78 -43.51 -63.87
C ASP A 57 3.97 -42.92 -63.08
N GLY A 58 3.78 -42.73 -61.77
CA GLY A 58 4.80 -42.22 -60.83
C GLY A 58 4.47 -42.54 -59.35
N PRO A 59 5.48 -42.76 -58.48
CA PRO A 59 5.28 -43.53 -57.26
C PRO A 59 4.48 -42.84 -56.14
N ILE A 60 3.78 -43.68 -55.37
CA ILE A 60 2.95 -43.29 -54.22
C ILE A 60 3.80 -42.56 -53.17
N VAL A 61 3.59 -41.25 -53.03
CA VAL A 61 4.20 -40.45 -51.97
C VAL A 61 3.64 -40.88 -50.62
N ALA A 62 4.47 -41.56 -49.82
CA ALA A 62 4.11 -41.98 -48.47
C ALA A 62 3.69 -40.76 -47.63
N LYS A 63 2.46 -40.79 -47.12
CA LYS A 63 1.92 -39.72 -46.26
C LYS A 63 2.83 -39.56 -45.04
N LYS A 64 3.51 -38.41 -44.92
CA LYS A 64 4.27 -38.05 -43.71
C LYS A 64 3.33 -38.15 -42.51
N GLN A 65 3.57 -39.14 -41.63
CA GLN A 65 2.87 -39.24 -40.37
C GLN A 65 3.09 -37.95 -39.58
N ASN A 66 2.01 -37.29 -39.18
CA ASN A 66 2.10 -36.14 -38.29
C ASN A 66 2.67 -36.60 -36.95
N LYS A 67 3.96 -36.31 -36.69
CA LYS A 67 4.56 -36.53 -35.37
C LYS A 67 3.66 -35.87 -34.32
N PRO A 68 3.23 -36.59 -33.27
CA PRO A 68 2.30 -36.05 -32.30
C PRO A 68 2.88 -34.77 -31.69
N LYS A 69 2.09 -33.68 -31.72
CA LYS A 69 2.51 -32.40 -31.13
C LYS A 69 2.78 -32.63 -29.64
N LYS A 70 4.06 -32.56 -29.23
CA LYS A 70 4.47 -32.75 -27.83
C LYS A 70 3.58 -31.88 -26.93
N VAL A 71 2.82 -32.51 -26.05
CA VAL A 71 1.92 -31.82 -25.12
C VAL A 71 2.77 -30.92 -24.23
N LYS A 72 2.51 -29.60 -24.29
CA LYS A 72 3.22 -28.62 -23.47
C LYS A 72 2.69 -28.69 -22.05
N LEU A 73 3.36 -29.46 -21.20
CA LEU A 73 3.07 -29.53 -19.76
C LEU A 73 3.05 -28.12 -19.15
N ARG A 74 2.04 -27.88 -18.32
CA ARG A 74 1.94 -26.70 -17.45
C ARG A 74 3.08 -26.77 -16.43
N ARG A 75 3.76 -25.65 -16.24
CA ARG A 75 4.80 -25.50 -15.21
C ARG A 75 4.34 -24.50 -14.17
N TYR A 76 4.49 -24.84 -12.89
CA TYR A 76 4.43 -23.83 -11.84
C TYR A 76 5.53 -22.80 -12.09
N LYS A 77 5.17 -21.51 -12.05
CA LYS A 77 6.13 -20.42 -12.12
C LYS A 77 6.25 -19.84 -10.70
N PRO A 78 7.31 -20.13 -9.95
CA PRO A 78 7.55 -19.43 -8.69
C PRO A 78 7.66 -17.93 -8.99
N LYS A 79 6.96 -17.11 -8.22
CA LYS A 79 7.20 -15.67 -8.22
C LYS A 79 8.57 -15.45 -7.55
N LYS A 80 9.37 -14.50 -8.01
CA LYS A 80 10.42 -13.95 -7.14
C LYS A 80 9.71 -13.27 -5.98
N VAL A 81 9.98 -13.73 -4.77
CA VAL A 81 9.39 -13.20 -3.53
C VAL A 81 10.38 -12.18 -2.97
N ASP A 82 9.86 -11.04 -2.50
CA ASP A 82 10.60 -10.14 -1.62
C ASP A 82 10.41 -10.64 -0.18
N GLU A 83 11.49 -10.80 0.55
CA GLU A 83 11.52 -11.37 1.91
C GLU A 83 10.51 -10.68 2.84
N THR A 84 10.42 -9.35 2.75
CA THR A 84 9.58 -8.48 3.59
C THR A 84 8.19 -8.24 3.02
N SER A 85 7.83 -8.88 1.90
CA SER A 85 6.47 -8.88 1.35
C SER A 85 5.59 -9.92 2.06
N PRO A 86 4.25 -9.80 2.00
CA PRO A 86 3.34 -10.74 2.68
C PRO A 86 3.56 -12.23 2.32
N LEU A 87 4.03 -12.52 1.10
CA LEU A 87 4.36 -13.90 0.68
C LEU A 87 5.72 -14.38 1.22
N GLY A 88 6.64 -13.46 1.51
CA GLY A 88 7.93 -13.76 2.16
C GLY A 88 7.74 -14.01 3.65
N VAL A 89 7.06 -13.07 4.34
CA VAL A 89 6.63 -13.21 5.75
C VAL A 89 5.91 -14.55 5.99
N LEU A 90 4.96 -14.90 5.12
CA LEU A 90 4.26 -16.19 5.17
C LEU A 90 5.19 -17.42 5.12
N GLN A 91 6.36 -17.35 4.47
CA GLN A 91 7.32 -18.47 4.51
C GLN A 91 7.90 -18.67 5.93
N HIS A 92 8.24 -17.60 6.63
CA HIS A 92 8.73 -17.67 8.01
C HIS A 92 7.61 -18.08 8.98
N GLU A 93 6.37 -17.68 8.72
CA GLU A 93 5.19 -18.09 9.52
C GLU A 93 4.86 -19.58 9.32
N ILE A 94 5.01 -20.10 8.10
CA ILE A 94 4.96 -21.54 7.80
C ILE A 94 6.08 -22.28 8.57
N ASP A 95 7.32 -21.80 8.51
CA ASP A 95 8.46 -22.46 9.19
C ASP A 95 8.33 -22.43 10.72
N GLY A 96 7.81 -21.34 11.27
CA GLY A 96 7.44 -21.24 12.68
C GLY A 96 6.36 -22.24 13.06
N LEU A 97 5.27 -22.31 12.31
CA LEU A 97 4.18 -23.28 12.54
C LEU A 97 4.66 -24.74 12.43
N LEU A 98 5.52 -25.04 11.46
CA LEU A 98 6.15 -26.35 11.31
C LEU A 98 7.00 -26.73 12.53
N THR A 99 7.85 -25.80 12.99
CA THR A 99 8.72 -26.01 14.15
C THR A 99 7.91 -26.20 15.42
N GLU A 100 6.86 -25.40 15.61
CA GLU A 100 5.91 -25.48 16.73
C GLU A 100 5.08 -26.79 16.73
N ASN A 101 5.04 -27.53 15.61
CA ASN A 101 4.32 -28.81 15.47
C ASN A 101 5.26 -30.01 15.16
N GLY A 102 6.58 -29.85 15.21
CA GLY A 102 7.55 -30.92 14.96
C GLY A 102 7.59 -31.45 13.52
N LEU A 103 7.30 -30.61 12.52
CA LEU A 103 7.24 -30.97 11.10
C LEU A 103 8.34 -30.29 10.26
N THR A 104 8.60 -30.80 9.05
CA THR A 104 9.54 -30.23 8.07
C THR A 104 8.87 -29.79 6.76
N ARG A 105 9.58 -29.01 5.93
CA ARG A 105 9.06 -28.53 4.63
C ARG A 105 8.77 -29.66 3.64
N GLU A 106 9.45 -30.79 3.76
CA GLU A 106 9.27 -31.99 2.93
C GLU A 106 7.92 -32.65 3.24
N GLN A 107 7.52 -32.67 4.52
CA GLN A 107 6.25 -33.23 4.99
C GLN A 107 5.03 -32.39 4.59
N ILE A 108 5.21 -31.17 4.10
CA ILE A 108 4.15 -30.31 3.53
C ILE A 108 4.32 -30.03 2.02
N SER A 109 5.26 -30.72 1.36
CA SER A 109 5.61 -30.45 -0.04
C SER A 109 4.62 -31.08 -1.02
N ASN A 110 3.92 -30.26 -1.79
CA ASN A 110 2.93 -30.66 -2.80
C ASN A 110 3.58 -30.82 -4.19
N ASP A 111 3.37 -31.94 -4.89
CA ASP A 111 3.83 -32.12 -6.26
C ASP A 111 3.04 -31.24 -7.25
N MET A 112 3.55 -30.02 -7.47
CA MET A 112 2.99 -29.07 -8.43
C MET A 112 3.12 -29.50 -9.90
N VAL A 113 3.92 -30.52 -10.24
CA VAL A 113 3.93 -31.11 -11.59
C VAL A 113 2.73 -32.02 -11.74
N ALA A 114 2.49 -32.92 -10.78
CA ALA A 114 1.31 -33.78 -10.79
C ALA A 114 0.01 -32.98 -10.70
N VAL A 115 -0.13 -32.06 -9.73
CA VAL A 115 -1.32 -31.21 -9.53
C VAL A 115 -1.69 -30.42 -10.80
N LEU A 116 -0.71 -30.01 -11.61
CA LEU A 116 -0.96 -29.22 -12.83
C LEU A 116 -1.14 -30.04 -14.11
N ASN A 117 -0.79 -31.32 -14.14
CA ASN A 117 -0.68 -32.11 -15.38
C ASN A 117 -1.18 -33.56 -15.33
N HIS A 118 -1.09 -34.21 -14.18
CA HIS A 118 -1.38 -35.63 -14.05
C HIS A 118 -2.86 -35.88 -13.73
N LYS A 119 -3.24 -37.15 -13.90
CA LYS A 119 -4.51 -37.71 -13.48
C LYS A 119 -4.25 -38.89 -12.56
N ASP A 120 -5.26 -39.32 -11.81
CA ASP A 120 -5.22 -40.58 -11.07
C ASP A 120 -5.54 -41.79 -11.97
N SER A 121 -5.63 -42.97 -11.36
CA SER A 121 -6.02 -44.23 -12.03
C SER A 121 -7.47 -44.26 -12.54
N SER A 122 -8.28 -43.26 -12.20
CA SER A 122 -9.70 -43.11 -12.57
C SER A 122 -9.90 -42.01 -13.63
N ASP A 123 -8.81 -41.54 -14.26
CA ASP A 123 -8.79 -40.47 -15.26
C ASP A 123 -9.23 -39.08 -14.73
N ILE A 124 -9.28 -38.90 -13.40
CA ILE A 124 -9.64 -37.64 -12.74
C ILE A 124 -8.39 -36.74 -12.64
N PRO A 125 -8.47 -35.44 -12.99
CA PRO A 125 -7.35 -34.50 -12.83
C PRO A 125 -6.87 -34.40 -11.38
N MET A 126 -5.56 -34.49 -11.16
CA MET A 126 -4.96 -34.50 -9.81
C MET A 126 -5.32 -33.25 -8.99
N SER A 127 -5.53 -32.10 -9.64
CA SER A 127 -6.01 -30.87 -8.99
C SER A 127 -7.36 -31.01 -8.28
N SER A 128 -8.22 -31.93 -8.70
CA SER A 128 -9.56 -32.12 -8.12
C SER A 128 -9.49 -32.68 -6.70
N HIS A 129 -8.54 -33.59 -6.41
CA HIS A 129 -8.29 -34.10 -5.06
C HIS A 129 -7.78 -33.01 -4.11
N TYR A 130 -7.08 -32.01 -4.65
CA TYR A 130 -6.61 -30.87 -3.88
C TYR A 130 -7.71 -29.85 -3.62
N HIS A 131 -8.60 -29.62 -4.60
CA HIS A 131 -9.69 -28.65 -4.52
C HIS A 131 -10.93 -29.24 -3.84
N ARG A 132 -10.82 -29.49 -2.53
CA ARG A 132 -11.80 -30.21 -1.70
C ARG A 132 -12.38 -29.35 -0.57
N GLU A 133 -13.51 -29.78 -0.02
CA GLU A 133 -13.94 -29.33 1.31
C GLU A 133 -13.25 -30.15 2.41
N VAL A 134 -12.97 -29.51 3.54
CA VAL A 134 -12.42 -30.16 4.75
C VAL A 134 -13.19 -29.61 5.94
N ALA A 135 -13.71 -30.49 6.79
CA ALA A 135 -14.42 -30.18 8.03
C ALA A 135 -13.54 -30.51 9.25
N ASN A 136 -13.90 -30.01 10.42
CA ASN A 136 -13.19 -30.21 11.69
C ASN A 136 -11.73 -29.72 11.65
N VAL A 137 -11.45 -28.65 10.90
CA VAL A 137 -10.09 -28.08 10.82
C VAL A 137 -9.85 -27.17 12.03
N SER A 138 -9.02 -27.62 12.97
CA SER A 138 -8.60 -26.81 14.11
C SER A 138 -7.59 -25.74 13.67
N VAL A 139 -7.87 -24.48 13.99
CA VAL A 139 -7.03 -23.34 13.64
C VAL A 139 -5.99 -23.11 14.73
N LEU A 140 -4.72 -23.13 14.35
CA LEU A 140 -3.58 -23.22 15.27
C LEU A 140 -2.95 -21.85 15.57
N LYS A 141 -2.91 -20.97 14.56
CA LYS A 141 -2.19 -19.68 14.63
C LYS A 141 -2.88 -18.63 13.77
N ILE A 142 -2.57 -17.36 13.98
CA ILE A 142 -2.91 -16.28 13.06
C ILE A 142 -1.61 -15.70 12.48
N GLY A 143 -1.57 -15.51 11.16
CA GLY A 143 -0.45 -14.87 10.47
C GLY A 143 -0.59 -13.34 10.43
N SER A 144 0.51 -12.64 10.14
CA SER A 144 0.62 -11.18 10.11
C SER A 144 -0.32 -10.50 9.09
N SER A 145 -0.93 -11.27 8.17
CA SER A 145 -1.97 -10.80 7.22
C SER A 145 -3.41 -10.83 7.80
N GLY A 146 -3.58 -11.23 9.06
CA GLY A 146 -4.88 -11.41 9.71
C GLY A 146 -5.66 -12.59 9.16
N ASP A 147 -4.97 -13.70 8.88
CA ASP A 147 -5.54 -14.97 8.41
C ASP A 147 -5.15 -16.12 9.33
N GLY A 148 -6.09 -17.03 9.56
CA GLY A 148 -5.82 -18.25 10.32
C GLY A 148 -4.91 -19.22 9.55
N LEU A 149 -4.03 -19.90 10.28
CA LEU A 149 -3.17 -20.96 9.77
C LEU A 149 -3.50 -22.27 10.49
N ALA A 150 -3.65 -23.34 9.72
CA ALA A 150 -3.92 -24.68 10.21
C ALA A 150 -3.14 -25.75 9.43
N LEU A 151 -3.12 -26.97 9.96
CA LEU A 151 -2.55 -28.15 9.32
C LEU A 151 -3.67 -29.11 8.94
N ILE A 152 -3.72 -29.56 7.68
CA ILE A 152 -4.67 -30.57 7.18
C ILE A 152 -3.93 -31.73 6.51
N PRO A 153 -4.46 -32.97 6.51
CA PRO A 153 -3.85 -34.08 5.78
C PRO A 153 -3.75 -33.82 4.28
N ASN A 154 -2.66 -34.24 3.64
CA ASN A 154 -2.53 -34.20 2.18
C ASN A 154 -3.50 -35.22 1.55
N PRO A 155 -4.22 -34.87 0.46
CA PRO A 155 -5.29 -35.70 -0.10
C PRO A 155 -4.80 -36.90 -0.91
N VAL A 156 -3.50 -37.01 -1.18
CA VAL A 156 -2.90 -38.04 -2.05
C VAL A 156 -1.74 -38.75 -1.35
N GLU A 157 -0.89 -38.01 -0.65
CA GLU A 157 0.25 -38.55 0.09
C GLU A 157 -0.08 -38.62 1.58
N ALA A 158 -0.68 -39.73 2.04
CA ALA A 158 -1.22 -39.86 3.41
C ALA A 158 -0.19 -39.70 4.55
N SER A 159 1.11 -39.73 4.25
CA SER A 159 2.21 -39.42 5.18
C SER A 159 2.58 -37.93 5.27
N LYS A 160 1.90 -37.07 4.51
CA LYS A 160 2.12 -35.61 4.44
C LYS A 160 0.93 -34.82 4.94
N MET A 161 1.22 -33.60 5.36
CA MET A 161 0.25 -32.55 5.69
C MET A 161 0.23 -31.48 4.59
N GLN A 162 -0.61 -30.46 4.77
CA GLN A 162 -0.59 -29.19 4.04
C GLN A 162 -0.84 -28.07 5.05
N VAL A 163 -0.07 -26.98 4.99
CA VAL A 163 -0.46 -25.74 5.67
C VAL A 163 -1.60 -25.10 4.87
N VAL A 164 -2.68 -24.72 5.54
CA VAL A 164 -3.81 -24.02 4.91
C VAL A 164 -3.99 -22.63 5.50
N ILE A 165 -4.21 -21.66 4.62
CA ILE A 165 -4.56 -20.28 4.95
C ILE A 165 -6.09 -20.15 4.95
N ILE A 166 -6.65 -19.66 6.04
CA ILE A 166 -8.09 -19.61 6.30
C ILE A 166 -8.50 -18.15 6.64
N PRO A 167 -9.14 -17.43 5.70
CA PRO A 167 -9.60 -16.07 5.93
C PRO A 167 -10.63 -15.97 7.04
N PHE A 168 -10.49 -14.95 7.89
CA PHE A 168 -11.42 -14.61 8.98
C PHE A 168 -11.54 -15.65 10.11
N ALA A 169 -10.61 -16.59 10.21
CA ALA A 169 -10.53 -17.57 11.30
C ALA A 169 -9.45 -17.21 12.33
N LEU A 170 -9.62 -17.70 13.57
CA LEU A 170 -8.80 -17.40 14.76
C LEU A 170 -8.25 -18.68 15.39
N PRO A 171 -7.10 -18.61 16.11
CA PRO A 171 -6.61 -19.71 16.95
C PRO A 171 -7.71 -20.21 17.90
N GLY A 172 -7.93 -21.53 17.93
CA GLY A 172 -8.97 -22.16 18.72
C GLY A 172 -10.37 -22.17 18.09
N ASP A 173 -10.58 -21.60 16.89
CA ASP A 173 -11.74 -21.97 16.09
C ASP A 173 -11.56 -23.42 15.57
N VAL A 174 -12.67 -24.15 15.43
CA VAL A 174 -12.77 -25.33 14.55
C VAL A 174 -13.65 -24.95 13.38
N VAL A 175 -13.19 -25.19 12.16
CA VAL A 175 -13.82 -24.65 10.94
C VAL A 175 -13.98 -25.68 9.82
N LYS A 176 -15.03 -25.48 9.03
CA LYS A 176 -15.19 -26.08 7.72
C LYS A 176 -14.67 -25.12 6.64
N ILE A 177 -13.85 -25.63 5.73
CA ILE A 177 -13.19 -24.85 4.67
C ILE A 177 -13.34 -25.50 3.29
N ARG A 178 -13.11 -24.71 2.23
CA ARG A 178 -12.95 -25.18 0.85
C ARG A 178 -11.59 -24.77 0.32
N VAL A 179 -10.70 -25.72 0.09
CA VAL A 179 -9.44 -25.47 -0.59
C VAL A 179 -9.72 -25.18 -2.07
N PHE A 180 -9.25 -24.04 -2.59
CA PHE A 180 -9.50 -23.64 -3.98
C PHE A 180 -8.22 -23.47 -4.82
N LYS A 181 -7.03 -23.50 -4.19
CA LYS A 181 -5.75 -23.26 -4.88
C LYS A 181 -4.56 -23.81 -4.09
N THR A 182 -3.65 -24.49 -4.80
CA THR A 182 -2.48 -25.17 -4.24
C THR A 182 -1.17 -24.48 -4.62
N HIS A 183 -0.23 -24.44 -3.67
CA HIS A 183 1.15 -23.96 -3.81
C HIS A 183 2.13 -25.04 -3.29
N PRO A 184 3.45 -24.94 -3.57
CA PRO A 184 4.43 -25.96 -3.18
C PRO A 184 4.42 -26.36 -1.70
N HIS A 185 4.14 -25.42 -0.78
CA HIS A 185 4.16 -25.66 0.68
C HIS A 185 2.87 -25.22 1.40
N TYR A 186 1.85 -24.74 0.69
CA TYR A 186 0.61 -24.31 1.34
C TYR A 186 -0.58 -24.36 0.37
N VAL A 187 -1.79 -24.21 0.90
CA VAL A 187 -3.02 -24.08 0.12
C VAL A 187 -3.83 -22.86 0.57
N GLU A 188 -4.53 -22.22 -0.36
CA GLU A 188 -5.48 -21.14 -0.07
C GLU A 188 -6.90 -21.72 -0.01
N SER A 189 -7.67 -21.30 0.99
CA SER A 189 -9.02 -21.78 1.24
C SER A 189 -10.04 -20.67 1.47
N ASP A 190 -11.31 -21.00 1.25
CA ASP A 190 -12.46 -20.21 1.66
C ASP A 190 -13.02 -20.78 2.98
N LEU A 191 -13.37 -19.91 3.93
CA LEU A 191 -14.12 -20.30 5.13
C LEU A 191 -15.59 -20.59 4.75
N LEU A 192 -16.07 -21.80 5.06
CA LEU A 192 -17.44 -22.25 4.78
C LEU A 192 -18.33 -22.26 6.02
N GLU A 193 -17.78 -22.55 7.19
CA GLU A 193 -18.50 -22.59 8.46
C GLU A 193 -17.51 -22.48 9.63
N VAL A 194 -17.94 -21.89 10.75
CA VAL A 194 -17.23 -22.00 12.03
C VAL A 194 -18.02 -22.99 12.88
N GLU A 195 -17.50 -24.22 12.98
CA GLU A 195 -18.14 -25.36 13.64
C GLU A 195 -18.01 -25.24 15.17
N GLN A 196 -16.93 -24.63 15.64
CA GLN A 196 -16.73 -24.23 17.04
C GLN A 196 -16.00 -22.88 17.11
N ASN A 197 -16.52 -21.94 17.89
CA ASN A 197 -15.91 -20.62 18.08
C ASN A 197 -14.72 -20.68 19.05
N SER A 198 -13.63 -19.99 18.70
CA SER A 198 -12.59 -19.57 19.65
C SER A 198 -13.18 -18.71 20.79
N PRO A 199 -12.71 -18.80 22.04
CA PRO A 199 -13.13 -17.91 23.13
C PRO A 199 -12.89 -16.41 22.86
N GLN A 200 -12.01 -16.07 21.90
CA GLN A 200 -11.76 -14.69 21.47
C GLN A 200 -12.75 -14.19 20.41
N ARG A 201 -13.53 -15.08 19.77
CA ARG A 201 -14.51 -14.74 18.73
C ARG A 201 -15.79 -14.18 19.36
N LYS A 202 -16.01 -12.88 19.15
CA LYS A 202 -17.21 -12.14 19.54
C LYS A 202 -17.85 -11.51 18.31
N ASP A 203 -18.59 -12.35 17.60
CA ASP A 203 -19.24 -11.99 16.33
C ASP A 203 -20.27 -10.85 16.48
N GLU A 204 -20.78 -10.61 17.69
CA GLU A 204 -21.64 -9.48 18.06
C GLU A 204 -20.94 -8.11 18.02
N LEU A 205 -19.61 -8.07 17.95
CA LEU A 205 -18.83 -6.82 17.78
C LEU A 205 -18.82 -6.30 16.33
N ILE A 206 -19.29 -7.11 15.36
CA ILE A 206 -19.21 -6.79 13.93
C ILE A 206 -20.21 -5.70 13.55
N LYS A 207 -19.69 -4.55 13.08
CA LYS A 207 -20.50 -3.42 12.62
C LYS A 207 -20.70 -3.37 11.10
N CYS A 208 -19.85 -4.03 10.32
CA CYS A 208 -19.91 -4.00 8.86
C CYS A 208 -20.65 -5.21 8.29
N LYS A 209 -21.75 -4.98 7.57
CA LYS A 209 -22.53 -6.04 6.87
C LYS A 209 -21.76 -6.80 5.78
N TYR A 210 -20.62 -6.26 5.33
CA TYR A 210 -19.67 -6.89 4.41
C TYR A 210 -18.45 -7.52 5.10
N PHE A 211 -18.38 -7.48 6.43
CA PHE A 211 -17.31 -8.16 7.16
C PHE A 211 -17.36 -9.67 6.89
N GLY A 212 -16.20 -10.32 6.86
CA GLY A 212 -16.12 -11.71 6.45
C GLY A 212 -16.29 -11.93 4.95
N LYS A 213 -16.37 -10.87 4.11
CA LYS A 213 -16.38 -10.92 2.64
C LYS A 213 -15.46 -9.86 2.01
N CYS A 214 -15.56 -8.61 2.45
CA CYS A 214 -14.70 -7.50 2.03
C CYS A 214 -13.27 -7.68 2.58
N ALA A 215 -12.25 -7.46 1.73
CA ALA A 215 -10.85 -7.59 2.13
C ALA A 215 -10.34 -6.45 3.04
N GLY A 216 -11.14 -5.40 3.29
CA GLY A 216 -10.70 -4.20 4.01
C GLY A 216 -10.46 -4.36 5.52
N CYS A 217 -11.23 -5.21 6.19
CA CYS A 217 -11.12 -5.49 7.64
C CYS A 217 -10.89 -6.98 7.87
N GLN A 218 -10.23 -7.35 8.98
CA GLN A 218 -9.97 -8.74 9.37
C GLN A 218 -10.42 -9.06 10.80
N PHE A 219 -10.55 -8.06 11.68
CA PHE A 219 -10.64 -8.26 13.14
C PHE A 219 -11.95 -7.79 13.80
N GLN A 220 -13.04 -7.53 13.06
CA GLN A 220 -14.26 -6.96 13.69
C GLN A 220 -14.98 -7.86 14.71
N PHE A 221 -14.65 -9.17 14.77
CA PHE A 221 -15.10 -10.08 15.84
C PHE A 221 -14.17 -10.13 17.06
N LEU A 222 -13.08 -9.36 17.09
CA LEU A 222 -12.12 -9.35 18.21
C LEU A 222 -12.37 -8.18 19.15
N PRO A 223 -12.38 -8.41 20.49
CA PRO A 223 -12.18 -7.36 21.48
C PRO A 223 -10.95 -6.52 21.14
N TYR A 224 -11.02 -5.21 21.36
CA TYR A 224 -10.02 -4.28 20.81
C TYR A 224 -8.63 -4.45 21.47
N ASP A 225 -8.60 -4.80 22.75
CA ASP A 225 -7.42 -5.26 23.49
C ASP A 225 -6.73 -6.46 22.82
N VAL A 226 -7.50 -7.46 22.37
CA VAL A 226 -6.95 -8.60 21.62
C VAL A 226 -6.37 -8.15 20.26
N GLN A 227 -6.99 -7.18 19.58
CA GLN A 227 -6.42 -6.61 18.34
C GLN A 227 -5.07 -5.92 18.60
N LEU A 228 -4.93 -5.20 19.71
CA LEU A 228 -3.67 -4.53 20.10
C LEU A 228 -2.58 -5.54 20.48
N ASN A 229 -2.95 -6.64 21.15
CA ASN A 229 -2.02 -7.72 21.48
C ASN A 229 -1.54 -8.48 20.24
N LEU A 230 -2.41 -8.85 19.31
CA LEU A 230 -2.01 -9.46 18.04
C LEU A 230 -1.08 -8.55 17.22
N LYS A 231 -1.25 -7.22 17.33
CA LYS A 231 -0.35 -6.23 16.71
C LYS A 231 1.01 -6.14 17.42
N ARG A 232 1.05 -6.29 18.75
CA ARG A 232 2.28 -6.41 19.55
C ARG A 232 3.05 -7.68 19.17
N GLU A 233 2.35 -8.80 19.04
CA GLU A 233 2.89 -10.07 18.53
C GLU A 233 3.37 -9.97 17.09
N THR A 234 2.70 -9.19 16.23
CA THR A 234 3.15 -8.97 14.84
C THR A 234 4.49 -8.22 14.80
N VAL A 235 4.70 -7.22 15.67
CA VAL A 235 6.02 -6.57 15.84
C VAL A 235 7.05 -7.58 16.38
N ALA A 236 6.71 -8.33 17.43
CA ALA A 236 7.63 -9.32 18.03
C ALA A 236 8.06 -10.42 17.03
N ASN A 237 7.12 -10.95 16.26
CA ASN A 237 7.38 -11.96 15.23
C ASN A 237 8.21 -11.39 14.07
N ALA A 238 8.03 -10.12 13.70
CA ALA A 238 8.89 -9.48 12.70
C ALA A 238 10.37 -9.50 13.13
N TYR A 239 10.68 -9.15 14.38
CA TYR A 239 12.05 -9.21 14.88
C TYR A 239 12.54 -10.65 15.13
N LYS A 240 11.67 -11.58 15.53
CA LYS A 240 11.98 -13.03 15.61
C LYS A 240 12.44 -13.60 14.26
N TYR A 241 11.77 -13.23 13.15
CA TYR A 241 12.03 -13.81 11.83
C TYR A 241 13.09 -13.05 11.02
N PHE A 242 13.11 -11.72 11.08
CA PHE A 242 13.98 -10.86 10.26
C PHE A 242 15.15 -10.25 11.03
N ALA A 243 15.22 -10.42 12.36
CA ALA A 243 16.33 -9.95 13.21
C ALA A 243 16.87 -10.99 14.22
N PRO A 244 17.07 -12.27 13.82
CA PRO A 244 17.44 -13.34 14.75
C PRO A 244 18.74 -13.07 15.53
N ARG A 245 19.76 -12.45 14.90
CA ARG A 245 21.04 -12.16 15.59
C ARG A 245 20.95 -11.01 16.60
N LEU A 246 19.90 -10.18 16.53
CA LEU A 246 19.61 -9.22 17.60
C LEU A 246 18.96 -9.91 18.81
N LEU A 247 18.10 -10.91 18.56
CA LEU A 247 17.48 -11.72 19.59
C LEU A 247 18.51 -12.62 20.30
N GLU A 248 19.36 -13.34 19.54
CA GLU A 248 20.46 -14.18 20.05
C GLU A 248 21.43 -13.41 20.97
N LYS A 249 21.67 -12.13 20.67
CA LYS A 249 22.57 -11.26 21.43
C LYS A 249 21.87 -10.42 22.51
N ALA A 250 20.58 -10.63 22.73
CA ALA A 250 19.75 -9.83 23.65
C ALA A 250 19.85 -8.29 23.42
N LEU A 251 19.94 -7.87 22.15
CA LEU A 251 20.04 -6.46 21.74
C LEU A 251 18.67 -5.79 21.50
N LEU A 252 17.58 -6.54 21.67
CA LEU A 252 16.21 -6.04 21.56
C LEU A 252 15.69 -5.64 22.96
N PRO A 253 15.00 -4.49 23.11
CA PRO A 253 14.23 -4.19 24.31
C PRO A 253 12.98 -5.08 24.37
N GLU A 254 12.24 -5.04 25.49
CA GLU A 254 10.88 -5.57 25.50
C GLU A 254 10.03 -4.81 24.46
N ILE A 255 9.28 -5.54 23.64
CA ILE A 255 8.33 -4.97 22.70
C ILE A 255 7.21 -4.31 23.50
N GLY A 256 7.13 -2.99 23.51
CA GLY A 256 6.12 -2.25 24.26
C GLY A 256 4.70 -2.49 23.74
N GLU A 257 3.70 -2.18 24.57
CA GLU A 257 2.28 -2.29 24.20
C GLU A 257 1.93 -1.46 22.95
N THR A 258 1.02 -1.98 22.12
CA THR A 258 0.53 -1.29 20.93
C THR A 258 -0.34 -0.10 21.33
N VAL A 259 0.07 1.12 20.95
CA VAL A 259 -0.66 2.34 21.28
C VAL A 259 -2.00 2.38 20.54
N ALA A 260 -3.09 2.44 21.32
CA ALA A 260 -4.47 2.44 20.84
C ALA A 260 -4.86 3.72 20.05
N SER A 261 -5.58 3.53 18.95
CA SER A 261 -6.27 4.62 18.24
C SER A 261 -7.40 5.19 19.10
N PRO A 262 -7.59 6.52 19.20
CA PRO A 262 -8.77 7.11 19.84
C PRO A 262 -10.08 6.72 19.16
N LYS A 263 -10.08 6.54 17.84
CA LYS A 263 -11.23 6.03 17.07
C LYS A 263 -10.95 4.64 16.50
N THR A 264 -11.86 3.69 16.74
CA THR A 264 -11.81 2.31 16.23
C THR A 264 -12.69 2.06 14.99
N PHE A 265 -13.50 3.05 14.62
CA PHE A 265 -14.39 3.19 13.46
C PHE A 265 -14.44 4.69 13.11
N ASP A 266 -14.99 5.10 11.95
CA ASP A 266 -15.10 6.53 11.57
C ASP A 266 -13.76 7.32 11.66
N TYR A 267 -12.66 6.69 11.25
CA TYR A 267 -11.30 7.23 11.38
C TYR A 267 -10.57 7.44 10.05
N ARG A 268 -10.99 6.74 8.99
CA ARG A 268 -10.20 6.59 7.76
C ARG A 268 -10.48 7.70 6.76
N THR A 269 -9.51 8.61 6.59
CA THR A 269 -9.62 9.84 5.77
C THR A 269 -9.34 9.64 4.28
N LYS A 270 -9.19 8.39 3.80
CA LYS A 270 -9.06 8.05 2.38
C LYS A 270 -9.65 6.68 2.03
N LEU A 271 -10.61 6.67 1.11
CA LEU A 271 -11.15 5.48 0.47
C LEU A 271 -10.89 5.53 -1.03
N THR A 272 -10.70 4.35 -1.64
CA THR A 272 -10.43 4.21 -3.08
C THR A 272 -11.29 3.10 -3.70
N PRO A 273 -12.63 3.26 -3.70
CA PRO A 273 -13.53 2.32 -4.35
C PRO A 273 -13.24 2.23 -5.85
N HIS A 274 -13.42 1.05 -6.43
CA HIS A 274 -13.10 0.77 -7.83
C HIS A 274 -14.08 -0.22 -8.44
N PHE A 275 -14.06 -0.31 -9.77
CA PHE A 275 -14.80 -1.31 -10.54
C PHE A 275 -13.93 -1.86 -11.68
N ASP A 276 -14.07 -3.16 -11.95
CA ASP A 276 -13.39 -3.84 -13.06
C ASP A 276 -14.18 -3.70 -14.37
N MET A 277 -13.46 -3.66 -15.50
CA MET A 277 -14.05 -3.79 -16.84
C MET A 277 -13.36 -4.95 -17.59
N PRO A 278 -14.10 -5.97 -18.07
CA PRO A 278 -13.49 -7.13 -18.71
C PRO A 278 -12.72 -6.76 -19.99
N LYS A 279 -11.52 -7.31 -20.19
CA LYS A 279 -10.59 -6.94 -21.28
C LYS A 279 -11.11 -7.08 -22.72
N LYS A 280 -12.23 -7.77 -22.93
CA LYS A 280 -12.91 -7.96 -24.23
C LYS A 280 -14.20 -7.13 -24.37
N VAL A 281 -14.59 -6.40 -23.33
CA VAL A 281 -15.78 -5.57 -23.29
C VAL A 281 -15.34 -4.12 -23.49
N HIS A 282 -15.94 -3.44 -24.47
CA HIS A 282 -15.57 -2.06 -24.85
C HIS A 282 -16.64 -1.02 -24.45
N LYS A 283 -17.79 -1.48 -23.96
CA LYS A 283 -18.89 -0.68 -23.40
C LYS A 283 -19.57 -1.51 -22.33
N LEU A 284 -19.92 -0.92 -21.20
CA LEU A 284 -20.73 -1.57 -20.16
C LEU A 284 -22.22 -1.45 -20.53
N GLU A 285 -22.95 -2.57 -20.43
CA GLU A 285 -24.40 -2.63 -20.67
C GLU A 285 -25.15 -2.72 -19.34
N GLU A 286 -24.74 -3.66 -18.49
CA GLU A 286 -25.06 -3.77 -17.06
C GLU A 286 -24.11 -2.92 -16.19
N ARG A 287 -24.61 -2.48 -15.02
CA ARG A 287 -23.83 -1.82 -13.97
C ARG A 287 -22.83 -2.83 -13.35
N PRO A 288 -21.51 -2.56 -13.37
CA PRO A 288 -20.53 -3.38 -12.66
C PRO A 288 -20.56 -3.08 -11.14
N PRO A 289 -19.99 -3.96 -10.30
CA PRO A 289 -19.83 -3.67 -8.87
C PRO A 289 -18.82 -2.54 -8.65
N LEU A 290 -19.18 -1.55 -7.84
CA LEU A 290 -18.33 -0.44 -7.41
C LEU A 290 -18.11 -0.54 -5.89
N GLY A 291 -16.86 -0.76 -5.49
CA GLY A 291 -16.51 -0.94 -4.08
C GLY A 291 -15.09 -1.45 -3.89
N PHE A 292 -14.93 -2.53 -3.12
CA PHE A 292 -13.62 -3.03 -2.69
C PHE A 292 -13.46 -4.53 -3.01
N GLY A 293 -12.21 -5.00 -3.07
CA GLY A 293 -11.91 -6.40 -3.37
C GLY A 293 -12.46 -7.39 -2.33
N GLN A 294 -12.87 -8.57 -2.77
CA GLN A 294 -13.25 -9.69 -1.89
C GLN A 294 -12.02 -10.41 -1.32
N LYS A 295 -12.15 -11.02 -0.13
CA LYS A 295 -11.17 -11.96 0.43
C LYS A 295 -11.79 -13.36 0.48
N GLY A 296 -11.29 -14.26 -0.37
CA GLY A 296 -11.92 -15.55 -0.64
C GLY A 296 -13.27 -15.44 -1.35
N ARG A 297 -14.08 -16.50 -1.28
CA ARG A 297 -15.50 -16.60 -1.66
C ARG A 297 -16.38 -17.07 -0.47
N PRO A 298 -16.25 -16.47 0.72
CA PRO A 298 -16.89 -16.95 1.95
C PRO A 298 -18.43 -16.92 1.87
N THR A 299 -19.04 -18.10 1.98
CA THR A 299 -20.49 -18.31 2.06
C THR A 299 -21.00 -18.49 3.49
N TRP A 300 -20.09 -18.57 4.47
CA TRP A 300 -20.39 -18.90 5.87
C TRP A 300 -21.26 -17.88 6.62
N ARG A 301 -21.37 -16.66 6.08
CA ARG A 301 -22.33 -15.65 6.55
C ARG A 301 -23.48 -15.54 5.55
N ASN A 302 -24.68 -15.87 6.01
CA ASN A 302 -25.94 -15.61 5.33
C ASN A 302 -26.20 -14.09 5.26
N THR A 303 -25.55 -13.42 4.31
CA THR A 303 -25.85 -12.04 3.92
C THR A 303 -26.01 -11.98 2.40
N ASP A 304 -27.06 -11.35 1.91
CA ASP A 304 -27.38 -11.26 0.47
C ASP A 304 -26.35 -10.45 -0.34
N ALA A 305 -25.52 -9.69 0.37
CA ALA A 305 -24.41 -8.93 -0.21
C ALA A 305 -23.27 -9.86 -0.70
N GLY A 306 -23.24 -10.13 -2.00
CA GLY A 306 -22.01 -10.51 -2.71
C GLY A 306 -22.15 -11.62 -3.76
N GLY A 307 -21.98 -11.25 -5.04
CA GLY A 307 -21.82 -12.20 -6.13
C GLY A 307 -20.36 -12.65 -6.34
N SER A 308 -20.15 -13.60 -7.26
CA SER A 308 -18.87 -14.29 -7.53
C SER A 308 -17.74 -13.44 -8.17
N ARG A 309 -17.89 -12.11 -8.21
CA ARG A 309 -17.01 -11.12 -8.87
C ARG A 309 -15.82 -10.74 -7.96
N SER A 310 -14.71 -10.29 -8.54
CA SER A 310 -13.49 -9.83 -7.82
C SER A 310 -13.76 -8.69 -6.84
N ILE A 311 -14.66 -7.79 -7.24
CA ILE A 311 -15.06 -6.60 -6.49
C ILE A 311 -16.45 -6.83 -5.89
N LEU A 312 -16.58 -6.51 -4.60
CA LEU A 312 -17.86 -6.42 -3.90
C LEU A 312 -18.42 -5.01 -4.10
N ASP A 313 -19.68 -4.92 -4.57
CA ASP A 313 -20.39 -3.63 -4.60
C ASP A 313 -20.74 -3.24 -3.16
N ILE A 314 -20.33 -2.03 -2.76
CA ILE A 314 -20.36 -1.56 -1.38
C ILE A 314 -20.76 -0.08 -1.39
N GLU A 315 -21.85 0.28 -0.72
CA GLU A 315 -22.23 1.70 -0.53
C GLU A 315 -21.52 2.38 0.63
N GLU A 316 -21.16 1.65 1.69
CA GLU A 316 -20.67 2.22 2.94
C GLU A 316 -19.43 1.48 3.49
N CYS A 317 -18.61 2.20 4.25
CA CYS A 317 -17.43 1.67 4.91
C CYS A 317 -17.35 2.24 6.34
N VAL A 318 -17.72 1.43 7.34
CA VAL A 318 -17.80 1.83 8.76
C VAL A 318 -16.47 2.29 9.40
N ILE A 319 -15.33 2.03 8.77
CA ILE A 319 -14.04 2.60 9.18
C ILE A 319 -13.71 3.91 8.47
N GLY A 320 -14.30 4.18 7.31
CA GLY A 320 -14.25 5.48 6.62
C GLY A 320 -15.01 6.54 7.41
N THR A 321 -14.54 7.78 7.35
CA THR A 321 -15.24 8.87 8.05
C THR A 321 -16.61 9.13 7.42
N ARG A 322 -17.56 9.64 8.20
CA ARG A 322 -18.93 9.95 7.74
C ARG A 322 -18.95 10.72 6.41
N ILE A 323 -18.14 11.76 6.27
CA ILE A 323 -18.09 12.59 5.06
C ILE A 323 -17.60 11.82 3.82
N LEU A 324 -16.78 10.78 3.97
CA LEU A 324 -16.42 9.89 2.85
C LEU A 324 -17.54 8.92 2.47
N ASN A 325 -18.44 8.58 3.40
CA ASN A 325 -19.62 7.78 3.10
C ASN A 325 -20.68 8.62 2.37
N GLU A 326 -20.90 9.87 2.77
CA GLU A 326 -21.69 10.85 2.00
C GLU A 326 -21.07 11.08 0.60
N GLY A 327 -19.75 11.22 0.53
CA GLY A 327 -19.01 11.27 -0.73
C GLY A 327 -19.17 10.02 -1.61
N MET A 328 -19.20 8.82 -1.00
CA MET A 328 -19.42 7.55 -1.70
C MET A 328 -20.84 7.43 -2.25
N GLU A 329 -21.86 7.90 -1.51
CA GLU A 329 -23.24 7.95 -2.00
C GLU A 329 -23.33 8.85 -3.25
N ASN A 330 -22.79 10.06 -3.17
CA ASN A 330 -22.77 11.01 -4.29
C ASN A 330 -22.07 10.46 -5.54
N GLU A 331 -20.93 9.79 -5.37
CA GLU A 331 -20.21 9.17 -6.48
C GLU A 331 -20.91 7.90 -7.00
N ARG A 332 -21.63 7.15 -6.18
CA ARG A 332 -22.49 6.03 -6.63
C ARG A 332 -23.70 6.52 -7.42
N LYS A 333 -24.36 7.61 -7.01
CA LYS A 333 -25.43 8.27 -7.80
C LYS A 333 -24.93 8.71 -9.19
N LYS A 334 -23.76 9.35 -9.25
CA LYS A 334 -23.10 9.71 -10.53
C LYS A 334 -22.76 8.47 -11.34
N PHE A 335 -22.20 7.44 -10.71
CA PHE A 335 -21.82 6.20 -11.38
C PHE A 335 -23.00 5.46 -12.01
N GLU A 336 -24.17 5.39 -11.35
CA GLU A 336 -25.35 4.72 -11.91
C GLU A 336 -25.82 5.36 -13.23
N ARG A 337 -25.73 6.69 -13.34
CA ARG A 337 -25.99 7.43 -14.59
C ARG A 337 -24.88 7.21 -15.63
N ASP A 338 -23.63 7.29 -15.20
CA ASP A 338 -22.49 7.53 -16.10
C ASP A 338 -21.64 6.27 -16.42
N PHE A 339 -21.87 5.12 -15.77
CA PHE A 339 -21.01 3.92 -15.93
C PHE A 339 -20.85 3.47 -17.38
N ARG A 340 -21.89 3.66 -18.22
CA ARG A 340 -21.89 3.30 -19.65
C ARG A 340 -20.93 4.13 -20.52
N ALA A 341 -20.45 5.26 -20.01
CA ALA A 341 -19.46 6.12 -20.68
C ALA A 341 -18.00 5.68 -20.41
N TYR A 342 -17.76 4.84 -19.39
CA TYR A 342 -16.40 4.40 -19.05
C TYR A 342 -15.85 3.41 -20.07
N LYS A 343 -14.64 3.72 -20.58
CA LYS A 343 -13.90 2.92 -21.58
C LYS A 343 -12.90 1.92 -20.97
N ARG A 344 -12.79 1.92 -19.64
CA ARG A 344 -11.93 1.06 -18.81
C ARG A 344 -12.45 1.05 -17.38
N GLY A 345 -12.09 0.02 -16.61
CA GLY A 345 -12.24 0.03 -15.16
C GLY A 345 -11.48 1.20 -14.53
N ALA A 346 -11.99 1.73 -13.42
CA ALA A 346 -11.41 2.89 -12.77
C ALA A 346 -11.52 2.80 -11.24
N THR A 347 -10.67 3.58 -10.58
CA THR A 347 -10.70 3.83 -9.14
C THR A 347 -11.17 5.25 -8.92
N ILE A 348 -12.23 5.42 -8.13
CA ILE A 348 -12.71 6.71 -7.66
C ILE A 348 -11.93 7.04 -6.38
N LEU A 349 -11.43 8.27 -6.26
CA LEU A 349 -10.84 8.77 -5.02
C LEU A 349 -11.94 9.34 -4.13
N LEU A 350 -11.88 9.06 -2.84
CA LEU A 350 -12.62 9.75 -1.78
C LEU A 350 -11.59 10.14 -0.71
N ARG A 351 -11.27 11.43 -0.59
CA ARG A 351 -10.28 11.96 0.36
C ARG A 351 -10.91 13.05 1.22
N GLU A 352 -10.69 12.98 2.53
CA GLU A 352 -11.16 14.03 3.44
C GLU A 352 -10.36 15.32 3.21
N ASN A 353 -11.04 16.45 3.34
CA ASN A 353 -10.47 17.78 3.31
C ASN A 353 -11.07 18.59 4.45
N THR A 354 -10.23 19.08 5.35
CA THR A 354 -10.61 19.75 6.60
C THR A 354 -10.27 21.23 6.51
N ARG A 355 -11.29 22.10 6.47
CA ARG A 355 -11.12 23.56 6.56
C ARG A 355 -11.47 24.06 7.95
N LEU A 356 -10.67 25.00 8.45
CA LEU A 356 -10.99 25.80 9.62
C LEU A 356 -12.04 26.86 9.23
N LEU A 357 -13.04 27.09 10.09
CA LEU A 357 -14.12 28.04 9.83
C LEU A 357 -13.90 29.36 10.58
N GLU A 358 -14.15 30.47 9.90
CA GLU A 358 -14.32 31.80 10.48
C GLU A 358 -15.77 32.00 10.94
N SER A 359 -15.98 32.31 12.22
CA SER A 359 -17.31 32.37 12.85
C SER A 359 -18.26 33.45 12.34
N GLN A 360 -17.82 34.32 11.42
CA GLN A 360 -18.62 35.42 10.85
C GLN A 360 -18.98 35.24 9.38
N LYS A 361 -18.55 34.14 8.73
CA LYS A 361 -18.84 33.85 7.31
C LYS A 361 -19.77 32.64 7.17
N PRO A 362 -20.75 32.65 6.24
CA PRO A 362 -21.56 31.46 5.96
C PRO A 362 -20.69 30.27 5.54
N ILE A 363 -20.92 29.09 6.13
CA ILE A 363 -20.08 27.89 5.89
C ILE A 363 -19.94 27.60 4.39
N GLY A 364 -21.04 27.66 3.63
CA GLY A 364 -21.07 27.41 2.19
C GLY A 364 -20.17 28.32 1.35
N GLU A 365 -19.85 29.53 1.83
CA GLU A 365 -18.92 30.47 1.18
C GLU A 365 -17.45 30.17 1.55
N GLN A 366 -17.22 29.40 2.63
CA GLN A 366 -15.92 28.94 3.09
C GLN A 366 -15.53 27.55 2.55
N LEU A 367 -16.48 26.78 2.00
CA LEU A 367 -16.21 25.48 1.39
C LEU A 367 -15.35 25.60 0.12
N GLY A 368 -14.59 24.56 -0.19
CA GLY A 368 -13.87 24.41 -1.45
C GLY A 368 -14.64 23.55 -2.45
N GLU A 369 -13.98 23.19 -3.56
CA GLU A 369 -14.42 22.05 -4.38
C GLU A 369 -14.55 20.78 -3.53
N GLY A 370 -15.52 19.94 -3.85
CA GLY A 370 -15.81 18.71 -3.13
C GLY A 370 -16.93 17.91 -3.80
N SER A 371 -17.32 16.80 -3.17
CA SER A 371 -18.34 15.91 -3.70
C SER A 371 -19.71 16.58 -3.61
N VAL A 372 -20.20 17.03 -4.76
CA VAL A 372 -21.55 17.56 -4.93
C VAL A 372 -22.57 16.43 -4.93
N ASP A 373 -23.64 16.58 -4.14
CA ASP A 373 -24.84 15.75 -4.20
C ASP A 373 -25.59 16.00 -5.52
N PRO A 374 -25.81 14.97 -6.37
CA PRO A 374 -26.53 15.13 -7.63
C PRO A 374 -27.98 15.61 -7.51
N ASP A 375 -28.64 15.40 -6.36
CA ASP A 375 -30.07 15.69 -6.20
C ASP A 375 -30.32 17.15 -5.80
N THR A 376 -29.48 17.72 -4.93
CA THR A 376 -29.57 19.14 -4.49
C THR A 376 -28.61 20.08 -5.21
N GLY A 377 -27.59 19.56 -5.91
CA GLY A 377 -26.55 20.36 -6.57
C GLY A 377 -25.58 21.06 -5.61
N LYS A 378 -25.56 20.70 -4.33
CA LYS A 378 -24.71 21.31 -3.28
C LYS A 378 -23.55 20.41 -2.90
N THR A 379 -22.42 21.01 -2.52
CA THR A 379 -21.27 20.30 -1.92
C THR A 379 -21.67 19.71 -0.56
N SER A 380 -21.52 18.39 -0.38
CA SER A 380 -21.71 17.75 0.92
C SER A 380 -20.58 18.15 1.88
N TYR A 381 -20.94 18.48 3.12
CA TYR A 381 -20.00 18.83 4.18
C TYR A 381 -20.50 18.39 5.55
N LEU A 382 -19.56 18.13 6.45
CA LEU A 382 -19.80 17.87 7.87
C LEU A 382 -19.18 19.01 8.69
N GLU A 383 -20.00 19.73 9.44
CA GLU A 383 -19.52 20.70 10.44
C GLU A 383 -19.09 19.96 11.71
N ILE A 384 -17.99 20.42 12.33
CA ILE A 384 -17.53 20.00 13.65
C ILE A 384 -17.30 21.28 14.46
N THR A 385 -17.96 21.38 15.61
CA THR A 385 -17.94 22.55 16.51
C THR A 385 -17.16 22.29 17.81
N GLU A 386 -16.70 21.06 18.03
CA GLU A 386 -15.85 20.67 19.16
C GLU A 386 -14.44 21.29 18.99
N ASP A 387 -13.91 21.84 20.10
CA ASP A 387 -12.67 22.63 20.22
C ASP A 387 -12.55 23.89 19.33
N ARG A 388 -12.64 23.73 18.01
CA ARG A 388 -12.49 24.81 17.01
C ARG A 388 -13.41 24.53 15.82
N PRO A 389 -14.24 25.49 15.37
CA PRO A 389 -15.10 25.32 14.21
C PRO A 389 -14.35 24.86 12.95
N LEU A 390 -14.78 23.73 12.40
CA LEU A 390 -14.21 23.05 11.24
C LEU A 390 -15.33 22.60 10.29
N ALA A 391 -15.08 22.64 8.98
CA ALA A 391 -15.90 21.95 7.98
C ALA A 391 -15.05 20.89 7.26
N LYS A 392 -15.59 19.68 7.16
CA LYS A 392 -14.99 18.58 6.40
C LYS A 392 -15.77 18.34 5.11
N THR A 393 -15.07 18.23 3.98
CA THR A 393 -15.63 17.84 2.68
C THR A 393 -14.95 16.57 2.16
N CYS A 394 -15.62 15.84 1.26
CA CYS A 394 -15.02 14.74 0.52
C CYS A 394 -14.55 15.23 -0.85
N VAL A 395 -13.28 15.04 -1.18
CA VAL A 395 -12.65 15.42 -2.45
C VAL A 395 -12.42 14.18 -3.32
N THR A 396 -12.74 14.32 -4.61
CA THR A 396 -12.65 13.24 -5.61
C THR A 396 -11.62 13.53 -6.72
N ASN A 397 -11.26 14.79 -6.91
CA ASN A 397 -10.19 15.21 -7.81
C ASN A 397 -8.81 14.91 -7.20
N SER A 398 -8.07 13.96 -7.76
CA SER A 398 -6.75 13.53 -7.25
C SER A 398 -5.61 14.55 -7.38
N ARG A 399 -5.88 15.74 -7.94
CA ARG A 399 -4.94 16.87 -8.01
C ARG A 399 -5.40 18.10 -7.24
N GLN A 400 -6.57 18.05 -6.60
CA GLN A 400 -7.01 19.14 -5.73
C GLN A 400 -6.13 19.16 -4.48
N ILE A 401 -5.67 20.34 -4.09
CA ILE A 401 -4.99 20.55 -2.80
C ILE A 401 -6.03 20.37 -1.69
N VAL A 402 -5.70 19.55 -0.70
CA VAL A 402 -6.54 19.28 0.47
C VAL A 402 -5.76 19.56 1.74
N THR A 403 -6.51 19.91 2.79
CA THR A 403 -5.97 20.33 4.07
C THR A 403 -6.32 19.33 5.17
N GLU A 404 -5.37 19.00 6.04
CA GLU A 404 -5.58 18.26 7.30
C GLU A 404 -5.07 19.11 8.48
N TYR A 405 -5.62 18.90 9.69
CA TYR A 405 -5.29 19.66 10.90
C TYR A 405 -4.90 18.73 12.05
N ILE A 406 -3.71 18.95 12.64
CA ILE A 406 -3.09 18.07 13.64
C ILE A 406 -2.35 18.92 14.67
N ASN A 407 -2.64 18.78 15.97
CA ASN A 407 -1.91 19.45 17.07
C ASN A 407 -1.70 20.96 16.90
N GLY A 408 -2.67 21.66 16.32
CA GLY A 408 -2.60 23.10 16.02
C GLY A 408 -1.97 23.46 14.67
N TYR A 409 -1.33 22.50 14.01
CA TYR A 409 -0.70 22.66 12.70
C TYR A 409 -1.67 22.31 11.56
N THR A 410 -1.50 22.99 10.44
CA THR A 410 -2.28 22.83 9.20
C THR A 410 -1.38 22.29 8.09
N PHE A 411 -1.77 21.21 7.42
CA PHE A 411 -0.99 20.57 6.38
C PHE A 411 -1.76 20.50 5.07
N GLU A 412 -1.24 21.15 4.03
CA GLU A 412 -1.68 21.04 2.64
C GLU A 412 -0.85 20.00 1.88
N PHE A 413 -1.52 19.23 1.02
CA PHE A 413 -0.92 18.25 0.10
C PHE A 413 -1.93 17.93 -1.03
N SER A 414 -1.50 17.28 -2.11
CA SER A 414 -2.42 16.89 -3.20
C SER A 414 -3.26 15.66 -2.82
N ALA A 415 -4.58 15.69 -3.04
CA ALA A 415 -5.49 14.62 -2.60
C ALA A 415 -5.08 13.19 -3.05
N GLY A 416 -4.40 13.08 -4.19
CA GLY A 416 -3.84 11.84 -4.71
C GLY A 416 -2.68 11.26 -3.90
N GLU A 417 -1.85 12.10 -3.28
CA GLU A 417 -0.60 11.73 -2.58
C GLU A 417 -0.80 10.92 -1.30
N PHE A 418 0.31 10.49 -0.70
CA PHE A 418 0.33 9.90 0.63
C PHE A 418 0.36 11.00 1.70
N PHE A 419 -0.61 10.94 2.60
CA PHE A 419 -0.58 11.58 3.91
C PHE A 419 -1.45 10.71 4.83
N GLN A 420 -1.12 10.66 6.12
CA GLN A 420 -1.60 9.61 7.02
C GLN A 420 -3.13 9.51 7.07
N ASN A 421 -3.63 8.27 7.13
CA ASN A 421 -5.04 7.96 6.86
C ASN A 421 -5.93 7.91 8.11
N ASN A 422 -5.37 8.11 9.30
CA ASN A 422 -6.08 8.15 10.57
C ASN A 422 -5.61 9.40 11.34
N ASN A 423 -6.31 10.52 11.16
CA ASN A 423 -5.93 11.77 11.83
C ASN A 423 -6.12 11.70 13.36
N SER A 424 -6.95 10.79 13.88
CA SER A 424 -7.20 10.66 15.33
C SER A 424 -6.00 10.14 16.14
N ILE A 425 -5.13 9.29 15.58
CA ILE A 425 -3.96 8.76 16.31
C ILE A 425 -2.71 9.65 16.16
N LEU A 426 -2.64 10.51 15.15
CA LEU A 426 -1.48 11.37 14.86
C LEU A 426 -1.02 12.24 16.04
N PRO A 427 -1.91 12.80 16.92
CA PRO A 427 -1.49 13.46 18.14
C PRO A 427 -0.55 12.62 19.01
N LYS A 428 -0.93 11.37 19.31
CA LYS A 428 -0.13 10.44 20.14
C LYS A 428 1.18 10.02 19.48
N VAL A 429 1.17 9.86 18.16
CA VAL A 429 2.34 9.41 17.39
C VAL A 429 3.38 10.52 17.30
N THR A 430 2.95 11.74 16.93
CA THR A 430 3.83 12.91 16.85
C THR A 430 4.39 13.28 18.22
N GLU A 431 3.56 13.28 19.27
CA GLU A 431 4.01 13.46 20.67
C GLU A 431 5.06 12.41 21.07
N TYR A 432 4.80 11.12 20.83
CA TYR A 432 5.74 10.05 21.16
C TYR A 432 7.06 10.19 20.40
N VAL A 433 7.02 10.54 19.11
CA VAL A 433 8.21 10.79 18.29
C VAL A 433 9.00 11.96 18.86
N CYS A 434 8.38 13.13 19.05
CA CYS A 434 9.04 14.33 19.58
C CYS A 434 9.69 14.10 20.96
N ASN A 435 8.97 13.43 21.87
CA ASN A 435 9.48 13.06 23.20
C ASN A 435 10.69 12.11 23.12
N ASN A 436 10.83 11.35 22.02
CA ASN A 436 11.96 10.46 21.74
C ASN A 436 13.05 11.07 20.85
N LEU A 437 13.03 12.38 20.55
CA LEU A 437 14.15 13.07 19.87
C LEU A 437 15.20 13.63 20.83
N GLN A 438 14.89 13.72 22.12
CA GLN A 438 15.76 14.34 23.13
C GLN A 438 17.05 13.54 23.33
N ILE A 439 18.20 14.21 23.22
CA ILE A 439 19.52 13.57 23.31
C ILE A 439 19.91 13.38 24.78
N PRO A 440 20.14 12.15 25.28
CA PRO A 440 20.48 11.93 26.68
C PRO A 440 21.75 12.68 27.13
N GLY A 441 21.68 13.35 28.29
CA GLY A 441 22.79 14.12 28.85
C GLY A 441 23.03 15.50 28.22
N SER A 442 22.31 15.85 27.15
CA SER A 442 22.28 17.22 26.62
C SER A 442 21.45 18.15 27.51
N LYS A 443 21.63 19.46 27.33
CA LYS A 443 20.97 20.51 28.12
C LYS A 443 20.05 21.40 27.27
N PRO A 444 19.13 22.17 27.90
CA PRO A 444 18.31 23.15 27.19
C PRO A 444 19.10 24.28 26.51
N GLU A 445 20.31 24.60 26.99
CA GLU A 445 21.19 25.62 26.36
C GLU A 445 22.18 25.06 25.32
N ASP A 446 22.22 23.74 25.12
CA ASP A 446 22.95 23.16 23.99
C ASP A 446 22.15 23.37 22.69
N PRO A 447 22.79 23.50 21.52
CA PRO A 447 22.09 23.50 20.25
C PRO A 447 21.61 22.08 19.90
N HIS A 448 20.37 21.95 19.42
CA HIS A 448 19.74 20.69 19.01
C HIS A 448 19.33 20.73 17.53
N TYR A 449 19.63 19.67 16.80
CA TYR A 449 19.37 19.56 15.37
C TYR A 449 18.50 18.36 15.04
N LEU A 450 17.64 18.50 14.03
CA LEU A 450 16.80 17.43 13.54
C LEU A 450 17.02 17.21 12.03
N VAL A 451 17.21 15.97 11.63
CA VAL A 451 17.08 15.55 10.22
C VAL A 451 15.85 14.66 10.09
N ASP A 452 14.97 14.98 9.16
CA ASP A 452 13.74 14.22 8.87
C ASP A 452 13.89 13.58 7.48
N ALA A 453 14.26 12.30 7.43
CA ALA A 453 14.49 11.58 6.18
C ALA A 453 13.19 10.91 5.70
N TYR A 454 12.88 11.12 4.43
CA TYR A 454 11.58 10.82 3.82
C TYR A 454 10.44 11.69 4.38
N CYS A 455 10.72 12.99 4.63
CA CYS A 455 9.81 13.91 5.33
C CYS A 455 8.46 14.17 4.64
N GLY A 456 8.28 13.77 3.37
CA GLY A 456 7.06 13.99 2.61
C GLY A 456 6.66 15.47 2.58
N SER A 457 5.41 15.78 2.94
CA SER A 457 4.88 17.15 3.08
C SER A 457 5.25 17.84 4.41
N GLY A 458 6.28 17.36 5.11
CA GLY A 458 6.87 17.98 6.30
C GLY A 458 6.20 17.66 7.64
N LEU A 459 5.42 16.57 7.75
CA LEU A 459 4.63 16.25 8.95
C LEU A 459 5.49 16.26 10.23
N PHE A 460 6.49 15.38 10.31
CA PHE A 460 7.33 15.27 11.50
C PHE A 460 8.20 16.50 11.67
N SER A 461 8.89 16.96 10.61
CA SER A 461 9.65 18.21 10.56
C SER A 461 8.94 19.39 11.22
N ILE A 462 7.66 19.60 10.92
CA ILE A 462 6.88 20.75 11.38
C ILE A 462 6.31 20.53 12.80
N THR A 463 5.93 19.30 13.17
CA THR A 463 5.50 19.02 14.56
C THR A 463 6.66 18.96 15.56
N ALA A 464 7.87 18.61 15.10
CA ALA A 464 9.07 18.48 15.91
C ALA A 464 9.99 19.72 15.87
N SER A 465 9.59 20.79 15.15
CA SER A 465 10.34 22.04 15.07
C SER A 465 10.43 22.81 16.40
N LYS A 466 9.55 22.51 17.35
CA LYS A 466 9.57 23.08 18.71
C LYS A 466 10.58 22.33 19.56
N GLY A 467 11.57 23.05 20.08
CA GLY A 467 12.63 22.49 20.93
C GLY A 467 13.89 22.04 20.17
N VAL A 468 14.04 22.46 18.91
CA VAL A 468 15.28 22.30 18.13
C VAL A 468 15.62 23.62 17.41
N ASP A 469 16.91 23.93 17.28
CA ASP A 469 17.39 25.15 16.65
C ASP A 469 17.17 25.15 15.12
N LYS A 470 17.21 23.97 14.51
CA LYS A 470 17.11 23.80 13.05
C LYS A 470 16.70 22.39 12.66
N VAL A 471 15.77 22.31 11.71
CA VAL A 471 15.29 21.07 11.08
C VAL A 471 15.74 21.04 9.62
N ILE A 472 16.22 19.88 9.15
CA ILE A 472 16.51 19.60 7.75
C ILE A 472 15.64 18.41 7.30
N GLY A 473 14.56 18.69 6.57
CA GLY A 473 13.76 17.66 5.92
C GLY A 473 14.34 17.27 4.56
N VAL A 474 14.47 15.97 4.29
CA VAL A 474 15.04 15.46 3.04
C VAL A 474 14.09 14.45 2.39
N GLU A 475 13.71 14.73 1.14
CA GLU A 475 12.67 14.00 0.41
C GLU A 475 13.05 13.88 -1.08
N VAL A 476 12.68 12.77 -1.72
CA VAL A 476 12.98 12.49 -3.15
C VAL A 476 11.99 13.19 -4.09
N SER A 477 10.79 13.50 -3.61
CA SER A 477 9.70 14.16 -4.32
C SER A 477 9.80 15.69 -4.24
N ALA A 478 10.10 16.34 -5.36
CA ALA A 478 10.13 17.81 -5.44
C ALA A 478 8.76 18.45 -5.18
N ASP A 479 7.67 17.80 -5.62
CA ASP A 479 6.29 18.25 -5.35
C ASP A 479 6.02 18.24 -3.84
N SER A 480 6.42 17.18 -3.15
CA SER A 480 6.19 17.03 -1.70
C SER A 480 7.09 17.96 -0.86
N VAL A 481 8.32 18.23 -1.31
CA VAL A 481 9.17 19.31 -0.75
C VAL A 481 8.50 20.68 -0.90
N SER A 482 7.87 20.98 -2.04
CA SER A 482 7.17 22.26 -2.22
C SER A 482 5.97 22.42 -1.27
N PHE A 483 5.26 21.32 -0.97
CA PHE A 483 4.25 21.31 0.10
C PHE A 483 4.87 21.46 1.49
N ALA A 484 6.02 20.85 1.77
CA ALA A 484 6.70 20.99 3.06
C ALA A 484 7.15 22.44 3.33
N GLU A 485 7.72 23.13 2.34
CA GLU A 485 8.04 24.56 2.40
C GLU A 485 6.79 25.43 2.61
N ALA A 486 5.72 25.16 1.85
CA ALA A 486 4.45 25.87 1.99
C ALA A 486 3.82 25.66 3.39
N ASN A 487 3.85 24.43 3.90
CA ASN A 487 3.32 24.06 5.21
C ASN A 487 4.13 24.70 6.35
N ALA A 488 5.47 24.69 6.30
CA ALA A 488 6.28 25.34 7.33
C ALA A 488 5.96 26.84 7.40
N LYS A 489 5.89 27.50 6.24
CA LYS A 489 5.48 28.91 6.13
C LYS A 489 4.07 29.16 6.64
N ALA A 490 3.09 28.32 6.28
CA ALA A 490 1.69 28.45 6.70
C ALA A 490 1.52 28.29 8.22
N ASN A 491 2.41 27.55 8.88
CA ASN A 491 2.42 27.35 10.33
C ASN A 491 3.36 28.30 11.10
N GLY A 492 4.02 29.25 10.41
CA GLY A 492 4.97 30.17 11.05
C GLY A 492 6.26 29.51 11.57
N VAL A 493 6.68 28.41 10.94
CA VAL A 493 7.87 27.63 11.35
C VAL A 493 9.06 28.04 10.49
N GLU A 494 9.94 28.88 11.05
CA GLU A 494 11.07 29.49 10.33
C GLU A 494 12.38 28.66 10.40
N ASN A 495 12.50 27.73 11.36
CA ASN A 495 13.69 26.90 11.57
C ASN A 495 13.73 25.61 10.72
N CYS A 496 12.74 25.40 9.84
CA CYS A 496 12.70 24.28 8.90
C CYS A 496 13.31 24.63 7.54
N LYS A 497 14.24 23.81 7.07
CA LYS A 497 14.76 23.82 5.69
C LYS A 497 14.45 22.47 5.03
N PHE A 498 13.98 22.49 3.79
CA PHE A 498 13.73 21.27 3.02
C PHE A 498 14.72 21.13 1.86
N VAL A 499 15.03 19.89 1.47
CA VAL A 499 15.99 19.58 0.42
C VAL A 499 15.46 18.43 -0.44
N VAL A 500 15.38 18.66 -1.76
CA VAL A 500 15.15 17.59 -2.74
C VAL A 500 16.42 16.73 -2.80
N GLY A 501 16.39 15.58 -2.11
CA GLY A 501 17.55 14.74 -1.88
C GLY A 501 17.35 13.32 -2.40
N LYS A 502 18.39 12.78 -3.03
CA LYS A 502 18.48 11.36 -3.37
C LYS A 502 18.85 10.54 -2.13
N ALA A 503 18.20 9.39 -1.93
CA ALA A 503 18.48 8.46 -0.83
C ALA A 503 19.97 8.09 -0.74
N GLU A 504 20.64 7.99 -1.89
CA GLU A 504 22.06 7.65 -2.04
C GLU A 504 23.04 8.74 -1.53
N CYS A 505 22.58 9.96 -1.22
CA CYS A 505 23.42 11.10 -0.83
C CYS A 505 22.81 11.99 0.30
N ILE A 506 21.84 11.51 1.08
CA ILE A 506 21.03 12.34 2.02
C ILE A 506 21.91 13.17 2.97
N PHE A 507 22.96 12.58 3.55
CA PHE A 507 23.78 13.26 4.55
C PHE A 507 24.93 14.10 3.97
N ALA A 508 25.17 14.04 2.65
CA ALA A 508 26.31 14.70 2.01
C ALA A 508 26.19 16.23 1.92
N SER A 509 24.98 16.78 2.14
CA SER A 509 24.67 18.22 2.11
C SER A 509 24.16 18.74 3.46
N ILE A 510 24.27 17.94 4.52
CA ILE A 510 23.78 18.26 5.87
C ILE A 510 24.90 18.88 6.70
N ASP A 511 24.63 20.07 7.23
CA ASP A 511 25.57 20.95 7.93
C ASP A 511 25.34 20.97 9.46
N THR A 512 24.84 19.88 10.04
CA THR A 512 24.54 19.75 11.48
C THR A 512 25.49 18.74 12.16
N PRO A 513 26.07 19.07 13.34
CA PRO A 513 26.98 18.19 14.06
C PRO A 513 26.27 16.95 14.61
N CYS A 514 26.82 15.76 14.33
CA CYS A 514 26.18 14.48 14.58
C CYS A 514 25.88 14.20 16.08
N ASP A 515 26.74 14.64 16.98
CA ASP A 515 26.60 14.55 18.44
C ASP A 515 25.47 15.40 19.01
N ARG A 516 24.96 16.36 18.21
CA ARG A 516 23.81 17.21 18.53
C ARG A 516 22.62 17.00 17.59
N THR A 517 22.67 15.99 16.73
CA THR A 517 21.63 15.72 15.74
C THR A 517 20.86 14.45 16.06
N SER A 518 19.54 14.56 16.09
CA SER A 518 18.59 13.45 16.08
C SER A 518 18.04 13.23 14.67
N VAL A 519 17.73 11.99 14.30
CA VAL A 519 17.24 11.64 12.95
C VAL A 519 15.90 10.91 13.02
N ILE A 520 14.92 11.37 12.26
CA ILE A 520 13.66 10.65 11.98
C ILE A 520 13.79 9.91 10.65
N LEU A 521 13.26 8.70 10.59
CA LEU A 521 13.09 7.91 9.37
C LEU A 521 11.62 7.52 9.22
N ASP A 522 10.93 7.89 8.13
CA ASP A 522 9.63 7.29 7.74
C ASP A 522 9.68 6.73 6.29
N PRO A 523 10.54 5.73 6.02
CA PRO A 523 10.73 5.19 4.68
C PRO A 523 9.48 4.45 4.16
N PRO A 524 9.34 4.33 2.82
CA PRO A 524 8.25 3.58 2.21
C PRO A 524 8.25 2.10 2.65
N ARG A 525 7.12 1.41 2.44
CA ARG A 525 6.84 -0.01 2.80
C ARG A 525 7.90 -1.09 2.46
N LYS A 526 8.96 -0.75 1.73
CA LYS A 526 10.11 -1.62 1.47
C LYS A 526 11.18 -1.55 2.57
N GLY A 527 11.12 -0.57 3.46
CA GLY A 527 12.21 -0.17 4.35
C GLY A 527 13.18 0.80 3.69
N CYS A 528 14.27 1.06 4.39
CA CYS A 528 15.47 1.70 3.85
C CYS A 528 16.22 0.75 2.90
N ASP A 529 17.23 1.27 2.21
CA ASP A 529 18.22 0.47 1.48
C ASP A 529 19.60 0.50 2.16
N ASP A 530 20.46 -0.48 1.81
CA ASP A 530 21.84 -0.61 2.27
C ASP A 530 22.67 0.68 2.16
N VAL A 531 22.42 1.51 1.13
CA VAL A 531 23.22 2.73 0.86
C VAL A 531 22.79 3.83 1.82
N PHE A 532 21.49 3.97 2.07
CA PHE A 532 20.98 4.86 3.10
C PHE A 532 21.44 4.44 4.51
N LEU A 533 21.30 3.15 4.87
CA LEU A 533 21.67 2.66 6.20
C LEU A 533 23.18 2.81 6.49
N LYS A 534 24.04 2.70 5.46
CA LYS A 534 25.47 3.02 5.58
C LYS A 534 25.74 4.49 5.82
N GLN A 535 25.15 5.39 5.03
CA GLN A 535 25.32 6.83 5.26
C GLN A 535 24.82 7.27 6.64
N LEU A 536 23.69 6.72 7.10
CA LEU A 536 23.15 6.98 8.44
C LEU A 536 24.14 6.53 9.53
N ALA A 537 24.73 5.34 9.38
CA ALA A 537 25.75 4.86 10.31
C ALA A 537 27.02 5.72 10.24
N GLU A 538 27.50 6.07 9.05
CA GLU A 538 28.69 6.90 8.83
C GLU A 538 28.51 8.31 9.41
N TYR A 539 27.34 8.92 9.24
CA TYR A 539 26.95 10.19 9.84
C TYR A 539 26.88 10.11 11.38
N ASN A 540 26.48 8.95 11.92
CA ASN A 540 26.54 8.61 13.35
C ASN A 540 25.77 9.59 14.27
N PRO A 541 24.49 9.92 14.01
CA PRO A 541 23.70 10.85 14.82
C PRO A 541 23.55 10.38 16.28
N ALA A 542 23.36 11.29 17.22
CA ALA A 542 23.24 10.95 18.64
C ALA A 542 22.01 10.07 18.95
N ARG A 543 20.90 10.27 18.24
CA ARG A 543 19.64 9.52 18.41
C ARG A 543 18.92 9.31 17.08
N ILE A 544 18.21 8.19 16.95
CA ILE A 544 17.46 7.81 15.75
C ILE A 544 16.05 7.35 16.16
N VAL A 545 15.03 7.86 15.49
CA VAL A 545 13.63 7.44 15.64
C VAL A 545 13.13 6.92 14.30
N TYR A 546 13.08 5.60 14.15
CA TYR A 546 12.64 4.93 12.94
C TYR A 546 11.16 4.56 13.06
N ILE A 547 10.32 5.22 12.27
CA ILE A 547 8.89 4.99 12.08
C ILE A 547 8.72 4.05 10.88
N SER A 548 7.84 3.05 10.97
CA SER A 548 7.56 2.19 9.81
C SER A 548 6.16 1.60 9.78
N CYS A 549 5.52 1.71 8.62
CA CYS A 549 4.30 1.00 8.25
C CYS A 549 4.54 -0.43 7.73
N ASN A 550 5.78 -0.96 7.81
CA ASN A 550 6.09 -2.37 7.61
C ASN A 550 7.16 -2.86 8.61
N VAL A 551 6.68 -3.48 9.70
CA VAL A 551 7.50 -4.05 10.79
C VAL A 551 8.56 -5.03 10.29
N HIS A 552 8.31 -5.76 9.21
CA HIS A 552 9.22 -6.80 8.69
C HIS A 552 10.44 -6.19 8.02
N SER A 553 10.25 -5.09 7.27
CA SER A 553 11.38 -4.31 6.76
C SER A 553 12.11 -3.55 7.86
N GLN A 554 11.40 -3.00 8.85
CA GLN A 554 12.05 -2.35 10.00
C GLN A 554 12.97 -3.33 10.75
N ALA A 555 12.51 -4.55 11.00
CA ALA A 555 13.30 -5.60 11.63
C ALA A 555 14.55 -5.98 10.80
N ARG A 556 14.40 -6.21 9.49
CA ARG A 556 15.51 -6.45 8.55
C ARG A 556 16.53 -5.31 8.57
N ASP A 557 16.06 -4.07 8.54
CA ASP A 557 16.91 -2.88 8.44
C ASP A 557 17.67 -2.61 9.74
N MET A 558 17.06 -2.88 10.89
CA MET A 558 17.76 -2.83 12.19
C MET A 558 18.73 -3.99 12.37
N GLN A 559 18.39 -5.18 11.88
CA GLN A 559 19.31 -6.33 11.80
C GLN A 559 20.53 -6.01 10.93
N TYR A 560 20.36 -5.29 9.83
CA TYR A 560 21.47 -4.81 9.01
C TYR A 560 22.27 -3.72 9.72
N PHE A 561 21.62 -2.62 10.08
CA PHE A 561 22.24 -1.42 10.66
C PHE A 561 23.11 -1.77 11.86
N LEU A 562 22.56 -2.49 12.85
CA LEU A 562 23.23 -2.78 14.12
C LEU A 562 24.34 -3.83 14.03
N GLN A 563 24.45 -4.62 12.94
CA GLN A 563 25.41 -5.73 12.86
C GLN A 563 26.38 -5.64 11.68
N GLU A 564 25.92 -5.17 10.51
CA GLU A 564 26.71 -5.12 9.27
C GLU A 564 27.38 -3.76 9.02
N THR A 565 26.95 -2.69 9.69
CA THR A 565 27.62 -1.38 9.61
C THR A 565 28.62 -1.18 10.74
N GLU A 566 29.69 -0.44 10.49
CA GLU A 566 30.76 -0.23 11.47
C GLU A 566 30.32 0.56 12.69
N LYS A 567 29.65 1.70 12.47
CA LYS A 567 29.19 2.57 13.55
C LYS A 567 27.81 2.20 14.09
N GLY A 568 26.97 1.47 13.35
CA GLY A 568 25.67 1.00 13.86
C GLY A 568 25.78 0.11 15.10
N LYS A 569 26.94 -0.56 15.29
CA LYS A 569 27.30 -1.30 16.51
C LYS A 569 27.43 -0.41 17.76
N GLN A 570 27.51 0.91 17.59
CA GLN A 570 27.52 1.94 18.65
C GLN A 570 26.11 2.36 19.08
N TYR A 571 25.05 1.69 18.63
CA TYR A 571 23.67 2.02 19.00
C TYR A 571 23.03 0.93 19.86
N LYS A 572 22.34 1.38 20.90
CA LYS A 572 21.39 0.56 21.66
C LYS A 572 19.97 0.88 21.17
N MET A 573 19.18 -0.16 20.93
CA MET A 573 17.73 -0.02 20.76
C MET A 573 17.08 0.21 22.14
N GLU A 574 16.47 1.38 22.33
CA GLU A 574 15.98 1.87 23.62
C GLU A 574 14.51 1.54 23.83
N SER A 575 13.69 1.65 22.78
CA SER A 575 12.28 1.26 22.81
C SER A 575 11.82 0.81 21.42
N LEU A 576 10.91 -0.15 21.39
CA LEU A 576 10.27 -0.67 20.17
C LEU A 576 8.81 -0.98 20.50
N ARG A 577 7.85 -0.35 19.82
CA ARG A 577 6.41 -0.59 20.05
C ARG A 577 5.55 -0.34 18.81
N GLY A 578 4.35 -0.90 18.82
CA GLY A 578 3.33 -0.68 17.80
C GLY A 578 2.45 0.56 18.04
N PHE A 579 1.83 1.06 16.98
CA PHE A 579 0.80 2.09 16.95
C PHE A 579 -0.32 1.64 16.02
N ASP A 580 -1.56 1.68 16.49
CA ASP A 580 -2.70 1.20 15.72
C ASP A 580 -3.31 2.28 14.80
N PHE A 581 -2.67 2.55 13.68
CA PHE A 581 -3.25 3.42 12.64
C PHE A 581 -4.49 2.82 11.97
N PHE A 582 -4.68 1.49 12.03
CA PHE A 582 -5.74 0.80 11.29
C PHE A 582 -6.48 -0.25 12.15
N PRO A 583 -7.30 0.19 13.13
CA PRO A 583 -8.21 -0.67 13.87
C PRO A 583 -9.08 -1.54 12.96
N GLN A 584 -9.55 -2.69 13.45
CA GLN A 584 -10.27 -3.71 12.67
C GLN A 584 -9.46 -4.39 11.55
N THR A 585 -8.20 -4.03 11.36
CA THR A 585 -7.29 -4.63 10.36
C THR A 585 -6.01 -5.18 11.01
N HIS A 586 -5.28 -6.03 10.30
CA HIS A 586 -3.99 -6.56 10.74
C HIS A 586 -2.83 -5.52 10.75
N HIS A 587 -2.96 -4.39 10.05
CA HIS A 587 -1.86 -3.44 9.93
C HIS A 587 -1.52 -2.78 11.28
N VAL A 588 -0.22 -2.73 11.57
CA VAL A 588 0.38 -2.02 12.70
C VAL A 588 1.54 -1.18 12.15
N GLU A 589 1.63 0.08 12.59
CA GLU A 589 2.82 0.90 12.36
C GLU A 589 3.70 0.83 13.60
N SER A 590 5.00 1.05 13.47
CA SER A 590 5.98 0.75 14.52
C SER A 590 6.99 1.86 14.69
N VAL A 591 7.35 2.17 15.93
CA VAL A 591 8.41 3.14 16.24
C VAL A 591 9.52 2.43 17.01
N CYS A 592 10.70 2.42 16.40
CA CYS A 592 11.95 1.92 16.94
C CYS A 592 12.84 3.12 17.30
N VAL A 593 13.27 3.24 18.56
CA VAL A 593 14.11 4.32 19.07
C VAL A 593 15.50 3.77 19.35
N LEU A 594 16.53 4.41 18.82
CA LEU A 594 17.93 4.03 19.03
C LEU A 594 18.74 5.21 19.55
N THR A 595 19.63 4.91 20.49
CA THR A 595 20.53 5.88 21.13
C THR A 595 21.97 5.43 20.96
N ARG A 596 22.85 6.36 20.57
CA ARG A 596 24.29 6.12 20.47
C ARG A 596 24.88 6.00 21.89
N VAL A 597 25.64 4.94 22.16
CA VAL A 597 26.25 4.63 23.47
C VAL A 597 27.75 4.91 23.53
#